data_AF-A0A6M0V6M4-F1
#
_entry.id   AF-A0A6M0V6M4-F1
#
_cell.length_a   1.000
_cell.length_b   1.000
_cell.length_c   1.000
_cell.angle_alpha   90.00
_cell.angle_beta   90.00
_cell.angle_gamma   90.00
#
_symmetry.space_group_name_H-M   'P 1'
#
loop_
_entity.id
_entity.type
_entity.pdbx_description
1 polymer ?
#
loop_
_entity_poly.entity_id
_entity_poly.type
_entity_poly.pdbx_seq_one_letter_code
_entity_poly.pdbx_strand_id
1 'polypeptide(L)' 'MKRNVVKYWTVKIIIFSGIATLLLIFWQILEICLDGGIHIDNSDNVIATILVVLLENRFMGWLQRGREC' A
#
# COMPACT_ATOMS: atom_id res chain seq x y z
N MET A 1 10.88 -27.46 1.77
CA MET A 1 9.53 -26.91 2.04
C MET A 1 9.51 -25.51 2.71
N LYS A 2 10.59 -25.02 3.38
CA LYS A 2 10.63 -23.69 4.05
C LYS A 2 10.90 -22.46 3.15
N ARG A 3 11.58 -22.58 2.00
CA ARG A 3 11.97 -21.42 1.16
C ARG A 3 10.79 -20.67 0.53
N ASN A 4 9.69 -21.34 0.22
CA ASN A 4 8.55 -20.72 -0.45
C ASN A 4 7.75 -19.80 0.48
N VAL A 5 7.68 -20.12 1.78
CA VAL A 5 6.99 -19.29 2.78
C VAL A 5 7.73 -17.97 2.96
N VAL A 6 9.06 -18.01 3.10
CA VAL A 6 9.88 -16.80 3.26
C VAL A 6 9.75 -15.89 2.03
N LYS A 7 9.86 -16.44 0.82
CA LYS A 7 9.69 -15.67 -0.43
C LYS A 7 8.31 -15.01 -0.52
N TYR A 8 7.25 -15.73 -0.13
CA TYR A 8 5.89 -15.18 -0.12
C TYR A 8 5.77 -14.00 0.84
N TRP A 9 6.28 -14.13 2.07
CA TRP A 9 6.28 -13.05 3.06
C TRP A 9 7.12 -11.86 2.63
N THR A 10 8.30 -12.09 2.01
CA THR A 10 9.13 -11.01 1.47
C THR A 10 8.39 -10.23 0.38
N VAL A 11 7.77 -10.93 -0.58
CA VAL A 11 6.97 -10.27 -1.64
C VAL A 11 5.82 -9.48 -1.03
N LYS A 12 5.13 -10.04 -0.03
CA LYS A 12 4.03 -9.35 0.66
C LYS A 12 4.49 -8.07 1.35
N ILE A 13 5.62 -8.10 2.06
CA ILE A 13 6.20 -6.92 2.73
C ILE A 13 6.61 -5.85 1.71
N ILE A 14 7.22 -6.25 0.59
CA ILE A 14 7.62 -5.31 -0.48
C ILE A 14 6.40 -4.65 -1.14
N ILE A 15 5.34 -5.43 -1.39
CA ILE A 15 4.10 -4.89 -1.95
C ILE A 15 3.45 -3.92 -0.95
N PHE A 16 3.38 -4.30 0.32
CA PHE A 16 2.82 -3.46 1.38
C PHE A 16 3.59 -2.15 1.52
N SER A 17 4.93 -2.20 1.59
CA SER A 17 5.76 -1.00 1.69
C SER A 17 5.67 -0.12 0.43
N GLY A 18 5.59 -0.74 -0.75
CA GLY A 18 5.42 -0.02 -2.02
C GLY A 18 4.09 0.73 -2.11
N ILE A 19 2.98 0.08 -1.73
CA ILE A 19 1.65 0.70 -1.68
C ILE A 19 1.62 1.83 -0.65
N ALA A 20 2.15 1.60 0.55
CA ALA A 20 2.20 2.62 1.60
C ALA A 20 3.02 3.85 1.18
N THR A 21 4.17 3.64 0.53
CA THR A 21 5.03 4.73 0.05
C THR A 21 4.34 5.54 -1.06
N LEU A 22 3.71 4.86 -2.02
CA LEU A 22 2.92 5.53 -3.07
C LEU A 22 1.78 6.35 -2.48
N LEU A 23 1.11 5.82 -1.47
CA LEU A 23 0.00 6.52 -0.82
C LEU A 23 0.47 7.78 -0.09
N LEU A 24 1.57 7.68 0.65
CA LEU A 24 2.19 8.82 1.33
C LEU A 24 2.57 9.93 0.34
N ILE A 25 3.23 9.57 -0.76
CA ILE A 25 3.62 10.53 -1.80
C ILE A 25 2.38 11.17 -2.42
N PHE A 26 1.37 10.37 -2.74
CA PHE A 26 0.12 10.88 -3.31
C PHE A 26 -0.59 11.86 -2.37
N TRP A 27 -0.63 11.55 -1.08
CA TRP A 27 -1.26 12.40 -0.07
C TRP A 27 -0.48 13.71 0.14
N GLN A 28 0.85 13.63 0.23
CA GLN A 28 1.72 14.81 0.33
C GLN A 28 1.56 15.74 -0.89
N ILE A 29 1.43 15.18 -2.09
CA ILE A 29 1.16 15.98 -3.31
C ILE A 29 -0.20 16.67 -3.22
N LEU A 30 -1.23 15.97 -2.72
CA LEU A 30 -2.57 16.55 -2.55
C LEU A 30 -2.56 17.70 -1.54
N GLU A 31 -1.93 17.52 -0.38
CA GLU A 31 -1.80 18.58 0.65
C GLU A 31 -1.09 19.81 0.08
N ILE A 32 0.03 19.61 -0.63
CA ILE A 32 0.77 20.71 -1.25
C ILE A 32 -0.10 21.43 -2.29
N CYS A 33 -0.86 20.70 -3.10
CA CYS A 33 -1.71 21.28 -4.14
C CYS A 33 -2.96 21.99 -3.60
N LEU A 34 -3.56 21.49 -2.51
CA LEU A 34 -4.84 21.99 -2.00
C LEU A 34 -4.68 23.03 -0.89
N ASP A 35 -3.76 22.80 0.05
CA ASP A 35 -3.61 23.61 1.26
C ASP A 35 -2.34 24.48 1.24
N GLY A 36 -1.47 24.29 0.25
CA GLY A 36 -0.23 25.07 0.09
C GLY A 36 0.85 24.76 1.14
N GLY A 37 0.67 23.70 1.93
CA GLY A 37 1.59 23.25 2.98
C GLY A 37 1.35 21.78 3.35
N ILE A 38 2.28 21.18 4.09
CA ILE A 38 2.15 19.81 4.61
C ILE A 38 1.46 19.87 5.97
N HIS A 39 0.26 19.29 6.08
CA HIS A 39 -0.52 19.25 7.32
C HIS A 39 -0.81 17.80 7.68
N ILE A 40 -0.12 17.29 8.70
CA ILE A 40 -0.26 15.88 9.10
C ILE A 40 -1.42 15.77 10.10
N ASP A 41 -2.60 15.39 9.61
CA ASP A 41 -3.76 15.11 10.44
C ASP A 41 -3.87 13.63 10.82
N ASN A 42 -4.28 13.35 12.06
CA ASN A 42 -4.37 11.96 12.55
C ASN A 42 -5.47 11.15 11.83
N SER A 43 -6.49 11.83 11.29
CA SER A 43 -7.53 11.19 10.46
C SER A 43 -6.96 10.62 9.17
N ASP A 44 -5.95 11.27 8.59
CA ASP A 44 -5.39 10.93 7.29
C ASP A 44 -4.58 9.63 7.38
N ASN A 45 -3.93 9.42 8.53
CA ASN A 45 -3.24 8.16 8.82
C ASN A 45 -4.20 6.96 8.92
N VAL A 46 -5.40 7.15 9.49
CA VAL A 46 -6.40 6.08 9.60
C VAL A 46 -6.98 5.75 8.22
N ILE A 47 -7.34 6.76 7.44
CA ILE A 47 -7.86 6.60 6.08
C ILE A 47 -6.79 5.94 5.18
N ALA A 48 -5.53 6.39 5.29
CA ALA A 48 -4.40 5.83 4.55
C ALA A 48 -4.19 4.34 4.87
N THR A 49 -4.23 3.98 6.15
CA THR A 49 -4.07 2.57 6.57
C THR A 49 -5.18 1.68 6.00
N ILE A 50 -6.43 2.14 6.03
CA ILE A 50 -7.56 1.40 5.44
C ILE A 50 -7.37 1.24 3.93
N LEU A 51 -6.93 2.30 3.24
CA LEU A 51 -6.68 2.26 1.80
C LEU A 51 -5.57 1.27 1.44
N VAL A 52 -4.48 1.25 2.19
CA VAL A 52 -3.35 0.33 1.98
C VAL A 52 -3.82 -1.12 2.12
N VAL A 53 -4.61 -1.44 3.16
CA VAL A 53 -5.14 -2.80 3.38
C VAL A 53 -6.09 -3.21 2.24
N LEU A 54 -6.95 -2.31 1.75
CA LEU A 54 -7.83 -2.59 0.63
C LEU A 54 -7.06 -2.82 -0.68
N LEU A 55 -6.06 -1.99 -0.97
CA LEU A 55 -5.22 -2.13 -2.15
C LEU A 55 -4.37 -3.41 -2.10
N GLU A 56 -3.80 -3.74 -0.95
CA GLU A 56 -3.04 -4.97 -0.74
C GLU A 56 -3.90 -6.21 -1.05
N ASN A 57 -5.11 -6.28 -0.46
CA ASN A 57 -6.03 -7.39 -0.71
C ASN A 57 -6.41 -7.50 -2.19
N ARG A 58 -6.65 -6.37 -2.86
CA ARG A 58 -7.00 -6.34 -4.29
C ARG A 58 -5.83 -6.80 -5.17
N PHE A 59 -4.62 -6.36 -4.85
CA PHE A 59 -3.41 -6.73 -5.58
C PHE A 59 -3.07 -8.21 -5.41
N MET A 60 -3.16 -8.74 -4.18
CA MET A 60 -2.95 -10.17 -3.91
C MET A 60 -3.99 -11.05 -4.62
N GLY A 61 -5.26 -10.61 -4.65
CA GLY A 61 -6.30 -11.30 -5.41
C GLY A 61 -6.10 -11.23 -6.94
N TRP A 62 -5.41 -10.20 -7.44
CA TRP A 62 -5.01 -10.14 -8.85
C TRP A 62 -3.84 -11.08 -9.15
N LEU A 63 -2.87 -11.15 -8.24
CA LEU A 63 -1.68 -12.00 -8.34
C LEU A 63 -2.01 -13.50 -8.23
N GLN A 64 -3.07 -13.85 -7.49
CA GLN A 64 -3.63 -15.21 -7.48
C GLN A 64 -4.30 -15.57 -8.81
N ARG A 65 -5.16 -14.69 -9.35
CA ARG A 65 -5.84 -14.91 -10.63
C ARG A 65 -4.87 -15.00 -11.81
N GLY A 66 -3.81 -14.19 -11.82
CA GLY A 66 -2.77 -14.27 -12.84
C GLY A 66 -1.91 -15.53 -12.80
N ARG A 67 -2.03 -16.37 -11.75
CA ARG A 67 -1.32 -17.65 -11.63
C ARG A 67 -2.16 -18.85 -12.09
N GLU A 68 -3.44 -18.63 -12.42
CA GLU A 68 -4.39 -19.63 -12.92
C GLU A 68 -4.51 -19.62 -14.47
N CYS A 69 -3.78 -18.73 -15.15
CA CYS A 69 -3.57 -18.74 -16.60
C CYS A 69 -2.21 -19.36 -16.96
#